data_AF-A0A971HW33-F1
#
_entry.id   AF-A0A971HW33-F1
#
_cell.length_a   1.000
_cell.length_b   1.000
_cell.length_c   1.000
_cell.angle_alpha   90.00
_cell.angle_beta   90.00
_cell.angle_gamma   90.00
#
_symmetry.space_group_name_H-M   'P 1'
#
loop_
_entity.id
_entity.type
_entity.pdbx_description
1 polymer ?
#
loop_
_entity_poly.entity_id
_entity_poly.type
_entity_poly.pdbx_seq_one_letter_code
_entity_poly.pdbx_strand_id
1 'polypeptide(L)'
;MYIFDTLVHRMRRGCQTMPYPQEQAPALPDRHGGTLRLDGQKCPDDCQFCTDVCPTKALYRDFDNTKQLDLGRCLFCGACLTACPHGALTQTNDHRMAVRNREDLILGKPDQEELRLAEALDKKLRSMFGRSLRLRQVSAGGCNACEADINVLGTIGWDIGRFGIQYVASPRHADGVLVTGPVTKGMELALRKTWEAIPAPKIAIALGACALSGGPFTGHPEHNQGADSIVPIDLYIPGCPPHPLTILDGYLRLLNRLGKNNK
;
A
#
# COMPACT_ATOMS: atom_id res chain seq x y z
N MET A 1 37.13 24.16 -16.02
CA MET A 1 36.79 24.35 -14.60
C MET A 1 35.60 23.49 -14.15
N TYR A 2 34.54 23.31 -14.95
CA TYR A 2 33.34 22.54 -14.56
C TYR A 2 33.50 21.02 -14.34
N ILE A 3 34.45 20.35 -14.99
CA ILE A 3 34.59 18.88 -14.89
C ILE A 3 35.17 18.47 -13.54
N PHE A 4 36.19 19.19 -13.04
CA PHE A 4 36.83 18.87 -11.77
C PHE A 4 35.84 19.06 -10.60
N ASP A 5 35.10 20.17 -10.61
CA ASP A 5 34.06 20.43 -9.61
C ASP A 5 32.95 19.38 -9.64
N THR A 6 32.53 18.93 -10.83
CA THR A 6 31.53 17.86 -10.97
C THR A 6 32.02 16.52 -10.40
N LEU A 7 33.27 16.15 -10.67
CA LEU A 7 33.88 14.94 -10.13
C LEU A 7 34.04 15.01 -8.60
N VAL A 8 34.50 16.15 -8.08
CA VAL A 8 34.61 16.40 -6.64
C VAL A 8 33.23 16.35 -5.97
N HIS A 9 32.20 16.95 -6.56
CA HIS A 9 30.84 16.86 -6.05
C HIS A 9 30.30 15.43 -6.06
N ARG A 10 30.56 14.65 -7.12
CA ARG A 10 30.15 13.24 -7.18
C ARG A 10 30.87 12.38 -6.14
N MET A 11 32.17 12.57 -5.96
CA MET A 11 32.94 11.86 -4.93
C MET A 11 32.45 12.22 -3.52
N ARG A 12 32.14 13.51 -3.26
CA ARG A 12 31.62 13.96 -1.96
C ARG A 12 30.20 13.46 -1.68
N ARG A 13 29.33 13.40 -2.68
CA ARG A 13 27.93 12.97 -2.53
C ARG A 13 27.78 11.45 -2.53
N GLY A 14 28.63 10.70 -3.22
CA GLY A 14 28.49 9.25 -3.32
C GLY A 14 27.18 8.80 -3.98
N CYS A 15 26.81 7.53 -3.79
CA CYS A 15 25.51 7.02 -4.21
C CYS A 15 24.43 7.44 -3.20
N GLN A 16 23.42 8.17 -3.66
CA GLN A 16 22.30 8.62 -2.82
C GLN A 16 21.12 7.65 -2.83
N THR A 17 21.12 6.69 -3.75
CA THR A 17 20.10 5.66 -3.86
C THR A 17 20.24 4.67 -2.71
N MET A 18 19.14 4.40 -2.03
CA MET A 18 19.13 3.49 -0.91
C MET A 18 19.53 2.06 -1.32
N PRO A 19 20.25 1.33 -0.44
CA PRO A 19 20.70 -0.02 -0.72
C PRO A 19 19.60 -1.09 -0.55
N TYR A 20 18.40 -0.72 -0.11
CA TYR A 20 17.25 -1.64 -0.06
C TYR A 20 16.91 -2.16 -1.47
N PRO A 21 16.58 -3.46 -1.67
CA PRO A 21 16.40 -4.50 -0.65
C PRO A 21 17.66 -5.32 -0.33
N GLN A 22 18.84 -4.99 -0.88
CA GLN A 22 20.07 -5.76 -0.60
C GLN A 22 20.50 -5.60 0.86
N GLU A 23 20.31 -4.41 1.42
CA GLU A 23 20.53 -4.10 2.82
C GLU A 23 19.19 -3.86 3.55
N GLN A 24 19.28 -3.75 4.88
CA GLN A 24 18.12 -3.45 5.71
C GLN A 24 17.47 -2.12 5.28
N ALA A 25 16.14 -2.11 5.29
CA ALA A 25 15.39 -0.89 5.06
C ALA A 25 15.78 0.21 6.07
N PRO A 26 15.74 1.50 5.68
CA PRO A 26 15.96 2.57 6.63
C PRO A 26 14.93 2.51 7.75
N ALA A 27 15.34 2.90 8.97
CA ALA A 27 14.42 3.01 10.09
C ALA A 27 13.29 3.99 9.73
N LEU A 28 12.06 3.58 9.98
CA LEU A 28 10.91 4.46 9.83
C LEU A 28 10.92 5.52 10.93
N PRO A 29 10.51 6.77 10.65
CA PRO A 29 10.36 7.78 11.68
C PRO A 29 9.36 7.30 12.76
N ASP A 30 9.57 7.69 14.02
CA ASP A 30 8.71 7.30 15.15
C ASP A 30 7.22 7.58 14.91
N ARG A 31 6.91 8.65 14.15
CA ARG A 31 5.53 9.05 13.82
C ARG A 31 4.86 8.11 12.80
N HIS A 32 5.61 7.30 12.06
CA HIS A 32 5.06 6.39 11.07
C HIS A 32 4.51 5.11 11.72
N GLY A 33 5.20 4.57 12.74
CA GLY A 33 4.72 3.44 13.55
C GLY A 33 4.56 2.08 12.84
N GLY A 34 4.62 2.05 11.51
CA GLY A 34 4.49 0.81 10.71
C GLY A 34 3.09 0.20 10.77
N THR A 35 3.01 -1.11 10.56
CA THR A 35 1.73 -1.84 10.67
C THR A 35 1.26 -1.97 12.12
N LEU A 36 -0.02 -2.26 12.28
CA LEU A 36 -0.66 -2.55 13.55
C LEU A 36 -0.83 -4.05 13.72
N ARG A 37 -0.64 -4.52 14.96
CA ARG A 37 -1.00 -5.87 15.40
C ARG A 37 -2.19 -5.79 16.36
N LEU A 38 -3.09 -6.76 16.26
CA LEU A 38 -4.24 -6.92 17.16
C LEU A 38 -4.13 -8.26 17.89
N ASP A 39 -4.05 -8.17 19.21
CA ASP A 39 -4.20 -9.31 20.12
C ASP A 39 -5.62 -9.26 20.72
N GLY A 40 -6.55 -9.92 20.02
CA GLY A 40 -7.97 -9.90 20.37
C GLY A 40 -8.28 -10.56 21.72
N GLN A 41 -7.40 -11.44 22.23
CA GLN A 41 -7.59 -12.14 23.50
C GLN A 41 -7.52 -11.21 24.70
N LYS A 42 -6.86 -10.05 24.54
CA LYS A 42 -6.80 -9.00 25.57
C LYS A 42 -8.08 -8.18 25.69
N CYS A 43 -9.04 -8.35 24.78
CA CYS A 43 -10.28 -7.58 24.80
C CYS A 43 -11.40 -8.30 25.57
N PRO A 44 -11.97 -7.69 26.64
CA PRO A 44 -13.20 -8.18 27.27
C PRO A 44 -14.38 -8.20 26.30
N ASP A 45 -15.40 -9.02 26.56
CA ASP A 45 -16.55 -9.24 25.65
C ASP A 45 -17.30 -7.96 25.24
N ASP A 46 -17.43 -6.98 26.12
CA ASP A 46 -18.15 -5.71 25.86
C ASP A 46 -17.24 -4.53 25.52
N CYS A 47 -15.95 -4.76 25.24
CA CYS A 47 -15.01 -3.68 24.96
C CYS A 47 -15.34 -2.95 23.64
N GLN A 48 -15.55 -1.63 23.71
CA GLN A 48 -15.86 -0.76 22.55
C GLN A 48 -14.89 0.42 22.34
N PHE A 49 -14.01 0.71 23.31
CA PHE A 49 -13.10 1.87 23.28
C PHE A 49 -12.43 2.16 21.93
N CYS A 50 -11.82 1.14 21.31
CA CYS A 50 -11.13 1.31 20.03
C CYS A 50 -12.08 1.47 18.83
N THR A 51 -13.27 0.86 18.91
CA THR A 51 -14.32 0.95 17.88
C THR A 51 -14.96 2.34 17.89
N ASP A 52 -15.19 2.91 19.08
CA ASP A 52 -15.84 4.22 19.26
C ASP A 52 -15.00 5.38 18.70
N VAL A 53 -13.68 5.28 18.81
CA VAL A 53 -12.76 6.32 18.31
C VAL A 53 -12.37 6.13 16.84
N CYS A 54 -12.78 5.03 16.19
CA CYS A 54 -12.33 4.70 14.83
C CYS A 54 -13.23 5.37 13.77
N PRO A 55 -12.73 6.40 13.04
CA PRO A 55 -13.58 7.17 12.12
C PRO A 55 -14.06 6.37 10.91
N THR A 56 -13.30 5.36 10.49
CA THR A 56 -13.58 4.54 9.30
C THR A 56 -14.17 3.17 9.64
N LYS A 57 -14.45 2.90 10.93
CA LYS A 57 -14.92 1.59 11.40
C LYS A 57 -14.01 0.46 10.93
N ALA A 58 -12.69 0.69 10.94
CA ALA A 58 -11.68 -0.32 10.68
C ALA A 58 -11.62 -1.37 11.79
N LEU A 59 -12.05 -1.02 13.01
CA LEU A 59 -12.14 -1.91 14.15
C LEU A 59 -13.60 -2.27 14.42
N TYR A 60 -13.89 -3.57 14.47
CA TYR A 60 -15.25 -4.08 14.70
C TYR A 60 -15.20 -5.41 15.46
N ARG A 61 -16.38 -5.95 15.80
CA ARG A 61 -16.53 -7.32 16.30
C ARG A 61 -17.20 -8.15 15.22
N ASP A 62 -16.70 -9.36 15.01
CA ASP A 62 -17.36 -10.32 14.13
C ASP A 62 -18.50 -11.06 14.84
N PHE A 63 -19.08 -12.05 14.15
CA PHE A 63 -20.20 -12.85 14.66
C PHE A 63 -19.83 -13.72 15.86
N ASP A 64 -18.56 -14.11 15.99
CA ASP A 64 -18.04 -14.93 17.09
C ASP A 64 -17.63 -14.06 18.29
N ASN A 65 -18.03 -12.78 18.30
CA ASN A 65 -17.65 -11.78 19.28
C ASN A 65 -16.12 -11.55 19.35
N THR A 66 -15.37 -11.84 18.28
CA THR A 66 -13.93 -11.58 18.26
C THR A 66 -13.65 -10.18 17.73
N LYS A 67 -12.66 -9.49 18.32
CA LYS A 67 -12.22 -8.18 17.80
C LYS A 67 -11.46 -8.37 16.50
N GLN A 68 -11.84 -7.59 15.50
CA GLN A 68 -11.22 -7.58 14.18
C GLN A 68 -10.70 -6.19 13.84
N LEU A 69 -9.56 -6.14 13.15
CA LEU A 69 -8.95 -4.94 12.59
C LEU A 69 -8.78 -5.11 11.09
N ASP A 70 -9.44 -4.26 10.30
CA ASP A 70 -9.31 -4.20 8.86
C ASP A 70 -8.30 -3.10 8.45
N LEU A 71 -7.08 -3.52 8.12
CA LEU A 71 -6.02 -2.61 7.69
C LEU A 71 -6.29 -1.94 6.33
N GLY A 72 -7.22 -2.47 5.53
CA GLY A 72 -7.68 -1.83 4.30
C GLY A 72 -8.62 -0.64 4.53
N ARG A 73 -9.19 -0.52 5.73
CA ARG A 73 -9.98 0.63 6.19
C ARG A 73 -9.22 1.54 7.13
N CYS A 74 -8.12 1.07 7.69
CA CYS A 74 -7.37 1.80 8.71
C CYS A 74 -6.69 3.06 8.13
N LEU A 75 -6.83 4.19 8.82
CA LEU A 75 -6.13 5.44 8.50
C LEU A 75 -4.76 5.55 9.17
N PHE A 76 -4.36 4.57 9.98
CA PHE A 76 -3.08 4.55 10.71
C PHE A 76 -2.86 5.76 11.63
N CYS A 77 -3.93 6.39 12.12
CA CYS A 77 -3.86 7.60 12.97
C CYS A 77 -3.45 7.33 14.43
N GLY A 78 -3.41 6.07 14.87
CA GLY A 78 -3.03 5.70 16.24
C GLY A 78 -4.05 6.03 17.34
N ALA A 79 -5.20 6.64 17.03
CA ALA A 79 -6.21 7.00 18.05
C ALA A 79 -6.67 5.80 18.90
N CYS A 80 -6.79 4.63 18.28
CA CYS A 80 -7.14 3.39 18.97
C CYS A 80 -6.05 2.87 19.92
N LEU A 81 -4.77 3.16 19.66
CA LEU A 81 -3.66 2.80 20.55
C LEU A 81 -3.76 3.57 21.86
N THR A 82 -4.02 4.88 21.76
CA THR A 82 -4.20 5.76 22.92
C THR A 82 -5.49 5.45 23.69
N ALA A 83 -6.55 5.07 22.98
CA ALA A 83 -7.85 4.79 23.61
C ALA A 83 -7.93 3.41 24.27
N CYS A 84 -7.06 2.45 23.92
CA CYS A 84 -7.16 1.08 24.41
C CYS A 84 -6.58 0.94 25.83
N PRO A 85 -7.41 0.66 26.88
CA PRO A 85 -6.88 0.46 28.22
C PRO A 85 -6.21 -0.92 28.42
N HIS A 86 -6.41 -1.85 27.48
CA HIS A 86 -5.96 -3.25 27.61
C HIS A 86 -4.67 -3.56 26.84
N GLY A 87 -4.13 -2.61 26.06
CA GLY A 87 -2.94 -2.86 25.24
C GLY A 87 -3.13 -3.96 24.19
N ALA A 88 -4.36 -4.11 23.66
CA ALA A 88 -4.69 -5.09 22.63
C ALA A 88 -4.15 -4.72 21.24
N LEU A 89 -3.84 -3.45 21.01
CA LEU A 89 -3.30 -2.94 19.75
C LEU A 89 -1.87 -2.45 19.96
N THR A 90 -0.97 -2.82 19.05
CA THR A 90 0.43 -2.38 19.08
C THR A 90 0.92 -1.96 17.69
N GLN A 91 1.82 -0.98 17.66
CA GLN A 91 2.60 -0.63 16.46
C GLN A 91 3.85 -1.49 16.40
N THR A 92 4.15 -2.01 15.22
CA THR A 92 5.25 -2.96 15.01
C THR A 92 6.48 -2.34 14.35
N ASN A 93 6.37 -1.10 13.86
CA ASN A 93 7.36 -0.45 12.98
C ASN A 93 7.69 -1.23 11.69
N ASP A 94 6.91 -2.25 11.35
CA ASP A 94 7.08 -2.99 10.10
C ASP A 94 6.43 -2.23 8.94
N HIS A 95 7.20 -2.00 7.88
CA HIS A 95 6.74 -1.33 6.67
C HIS A 95 6.03 -2.28 5.70
N ARG A 96 6.19 -3.59 5.87
CA ARG A 96 5.68 -4.63 4.97
C ARG A 96 4.18 -4.79 5.22
N MET A 97 3.36 -4.37 4.25
CA MET A 97 1.91 -4.45 4.42
C MET A 97 1.15 -4.83 3.16
N ALA A 98 1.83 -5.00 2.04
CA ALA A 98 1.17 -5.31 0.79
C ALA A 98 0.69 -6.77 0.79
N VAL A 99 -0.53 -7.00 0.30
CA VAL A 99 -1.15 -8.34 0.22
C VAL A 99 -1.80 -8.59 -1.14
N ARG A 100 -2.04 -9.87 -1.48
CA ARG A 100 -2.69 -10.27 -2.74
C ARG A 100 -4.22 -10.26 -2.64
N ASN A 101 -4.78 -10.64 -1.50
CA ASN A 101 -6.22 -10.74 -1.30
C ASN A 101 -6.71 -9.75 -0.24
N ARG A 102 -7.95 -9.29 -0.36
CA ARG A 102 -8.50 -8.24 0.52
C ARG A 102 -8.66 -8.72 1.96
N GLU A 103 -8.90 -10.01 2.12
CA GLU A 103 -9.11 -10.73 3.38
C GLU A 103 -7.82 -10.83 4.19
N ASP A 104 -6.66 -10.85 3.52
CA ASP A 104 -5.34 -10.89 4.15
C ASP A 104 -5.00 -9.59 4.91
N LEU A 105 -5.83 -8.54 4.77
CA LEU A 105 -5.74 -7.28 5.54
C LEU A 105 -6.56 -7.30 6.83
N ILE A 106 -7.30 -8.36 7.11
CA ILE A 106 -8.13 -8.49 8.30
C ILE A 106 -7.35 -9.26 9.36
N LEU A 107 -7.16 -8.63 10.52
CA LEU A 107 -6.47 -9.20 11.67
C LEU A 107 -7.43 -9.44 12.83
N GLY A 108 -7.11 -10.39 13.72
CA GLY A 108 -7.81 -10.59 14.98
C GLY A 108 -8.24 -12.03 15.29
N LYS A 109 -8.18 -12.91 14.29
CA LYS A 109 -8.28 -14.35 14.54
C LYS A 109 -6.96 -14.91 15.09
N PRO A 110 -6.98 -16.02 15.86
CA PRO A 110 -5.75 -16.59 16.43
C PRO A 110 -4.66 -16.92 15.41
N ASP A 111 -5.05 -17.24 14.17
CA ASP A 111 -4.18 -17.53 13.03
C ASP A 111 -3.91 -16.30 12.12
N GLN A 112 -4.45 -15.14 12.47
CA GLN A 112 -4.39 -13.88 11.71
C GLN A 112 -4.02 -12.70 12.61
N GLU A 113 -3.00 -12.84 13.45
CA GLU A 113 -2.47 -11.72 14.24
C GLU A 113 -1.54 -10.81 13.41
N GLU A 114 -1.00 -11.34 12.32
CA GLU A 114 -0.09 -10.65 11.41
C GLU A 114 -0.55 -10.79 9.95
N LEU A 115 -0.10 -9.87 9.10
CA LEU A 115 -0.46 -9.83 7.69
C LEU A 115 0.13 -11.01 6.92
N ARG A 116 -0.69 -11.67 6.10
CA ARG A 116 -0.19 -12.56 5.05
C ARG A 116 0.33 -11.72 3.89
N LEU A 117 1.64 -11.48 3.89
CA LEU A 117 2.32 -10.63 2.91
C LEU A 117 2.14 -11.16 1.46
N ALA A 118 2.15 -10.24 0.51
CA ALA A 118 1.91 -10.52 -0.90
C ALA A 118 2.87 -11.57 -1.45
N GLU A 119 2.29 -12.60 -2.06
CA GLU A 119 3.01 -13.55 -2.89
C GLU A 119 3.33 -12.93 -4.25
N ALA A 120 4.35 -13.48 -4.91
CA ALA A 120 4.72 -13.04 -6.25
C ALA A 120 3.64 -13.39 -7.28
N LEU A 121 3.62 -12.62 -8.37
CA LEU A 121 2.82 -12.97 -9.55
C LEU A 121 3.09 -14.41 -10.02
N ASP A 122 2.14 -14.98 -10.74
CA ASP A 122 2.33 -16.30 -11.34
C ASP A 122 3.50 -16.32 -12.34
N LYS A 123 3.96 -17.52 -12.70
CA LYS A 123 5.12 -17.69 -13.59
C LYS A 123 4.96 -17.01 -14.94
N LYS A 124 3.74 -16.99 -15.50
CA LYS A 124 3.45 -16.39 -16.81
C LYS A 124 3.54 -14.87 -16.72
N LEU A 125 2.81 -14.24 -15.80
CA LEU A 125 2.83 -12.79 -15.59
C LEU A 125 4.23 -12.30 -15.19
N ARG A 126 4.95 -13.03 -14.36
CA ARG A 126 6.35 -12.71 -14.02
C ARG A 126 7.29 -12.74 -15.21
N SER A 127 7.09 -13.65 -16.15
CA SER A 127 7.94 -13.73 -17.35
C SER A 127 7.78 -12.48 -18.23
N MET A 128 6.59 -11.86 -18.21
CA MET A 128 6.29 -10.65 -18.98
C MET A 128 6.68 -9.38 -18.21
N PHE A 129 6.26 -9.24 -16.94
CA PHE A 129 6.38 -7.97 -16.19
C PHE A 129 7.54 -7.95 -15.18
N GLY A 130 8.15 -9.10 -14.87
CA GLY A 130 9.15 -9.24 -13.81
C GLY A 130 10.43 -8.41 -14.00
N ARG A 131 10.69 -7.93 -15.24
CA ARG A 131 11.86 -7.12 -15.61
C ARG A 131 11.52 -5.71 -16.09
N SER A 132 10.28 -5.50 -16.54
CA SER A 132 9.79 -4.20 -16.98
C SER A 132 8.30 -4.16 -16.66
N LEU A 133 7.93 -3.34 -15.68
CA LEU A 133 6.55 -3.12 -15.28
C LEU A 133 6.19 -1.66 -15.50
N ARG A 134 5.29 -1.40 -16.44
CA ARG A 134 4.79 -0.06 -16.75
C ARG A 134 3.40 0.11 -16.16
N LEU A 135 3.23 1.06 -15.25
CA LEU A 135 1.93 1.31 -14.62
C LEU A 135 1.35 2.62 -15.13
N ARG A 136 0.05 2.62 -15.44
CA ARG A 136 -0.71 3.87 -15.58
C ARG A 136 -1.31 4.21 -14.23
N GLN A 137 -0.85 5.29 -13.60
CA GLN A 137 -1.50 5.78 -12.39
C GLN A 137 -2.78 6.56 -12.73
N VAL A 138 -3.85 6.28 -11.99
CA VAL A 138 -5.13 6.99 -12.06
C VAL A 138 -5.49 7.50 -10.68
N SER A 139 -5.54 8.82 -10.52
CA SER A 139 -6.12 9.44 -9.34
C SER A 139 -7.63 9.48 -9.49
N ALA A 140 -8.34 8.53 -8.89
CA ALA A 140 -9.79 8.41 -8.95
C ALA A 140 -10.45 9.25 -7.84
N GLY A 141 -10.13 10.56 -7.81
CA GLY A 141 -10.59 11.50 -6.78
C GLY A 141 -9.69 11.58 -5.54
N GLY A 142 -8.39 11.37 -5.69
CA GLY A 142 -7.42 11.43 -4.59
C GLY A 142 -7.14 12.86 -4.09
N CYS A 143 -6.53 12.95 -2.91
CA CYS A 143 -6.09 14.21 -2.29
C CYS A 143 -4.61 14.55 -2.58
N ASN A 144 -4.00 13.91 -3.58
CA ASN A 144 -2.59 14.01 -3.97
C ASN A 144 -1.56 13.42 -2.98
N ALA A 145 -1.98 12.88 -1.83
CA ALA A 145 -1.05 12.32 -0.85
C ALA A 145 -0.35 11.05 -1.35
N CYS A 146 -1.11 10.06 -1.82
CA CYS A 146 -0.54 8.83 -2.38
C CYS A 146 0.25 9.13 -3.67
N GLU A 147 -0.22 10.09 -4.46
CA GLU A 147 0.44 10.58 -5.67
C GLU A 147 1.80 11.23 -5.37
N ALA A 148 1.90 11.97 -4.27
CA ALA A 148 3.17 12.53 -3.82
C ALA A 148 4.18 11.42 -3.47
N ASP A 149 3.76 10.38 -2.75
CA ASP A 149 4.65 9.28 -2.34
C ASP A 149 5.11 8.41 -3.51
N ILE A 150 4.27 8.18 -4.51
CA ILE A 150 4.73 7.50 -5.73
C ILE A 150 5.64 8.37 -6.61
N ASN A 151 5.53 9.70 -6.53
CA ASN A 151 6.50 10.60 -7.17
C ASN A 151 7.85 10.54 -6.45
N VAL A 152 7.85 10.46 -5.11
CA VAL A 152 9.06 10.27 -4.30
C VAL A 152 9.81 9.00 -4.72
N LEU A 153 9.11 7.93 -5.04
CA LEU A 153 9.70 6.68 -5.55
C LEU A 153 10.51 6.86 -6.85
N GLY A 154 10.19 7.87 -7.67
CA GLY A 154 10.93 8.20 -8.89
C GLY A 154 12.19 9.04 -8.65
N THR A 155 12.42 9.51 -7.42
CA THR A 155 13.59 10.33 -7.09
C THR A 155 14.85 9.49 -6.91
N ILE A 156 16.02 10.12 -6.97
CA ILE A 156 17.33 9.47 -6.85
C ILE A 156 17.52 8.65 -5.57
N GLY A 157 16.80 8.98 -4.50
CA GLY A 157 16.89 8.26 -3.22
C GLY A 157 16.28 6.87 -3.27
N TRP A 158 15.21 6.69 -4.06
CA TRP A 158 14.44 5.44 -4.15
C TRP A 158 14.72 4.69 -5.45
N ASP A 159 14.76 5.44 -6.55
CA ASP A 159 15.00 5.00 -7.92
C ASP A 159 14.27 3.68 -8.26
N ILE A 160 12.94 3.74 -8.39
CA ILE A 160 12.16 2.56 -8.82
C ILE A 160 12.53 2.08 -10.24
N GLY A 161 13.18 2.94 -11.04
CA GLY A 161 13.65 2.64 -12.38
C GLY A 161 14.67 1.49 -12.39
N ARG A 162 15.53 1.39 -11.37
CA ARG A 162 16.50 0.27 -11.25
C ARG A 162 15.84 -1.11 -11.11
N PHE A 163 14.57 -1.15 -10.71
CA PHE A 163 13.78 -2.38 -10.63
C PHE A 163 12.95 -2.64 -11.89
N GLY A 164 13.06 -1.78 -12.91
CA GLY A 164 12.29 -1.86 -14.15
C GLY A 164 10.85 -1.35 -14.02
N ILE A 165 10.54 -0.61 -12.95
CA ILE A 165 9.18 -0.08 -12.71
C ILE A 165 9.12 1.36 -13.17
N GLN A 166 8.09 1.70 -13.96
CA GLN A 166 7.90 3.06 -14.49
C GLN A 166 6.42 3.44 -14.55
N TYR A 167 6.12 4.71 -14.30
CA TYR A 167 4.79 5.27 -14.57
C TYR A 167 4.72 5.82 -15.98
N VAL A 168 3.72 5.40 -16.75
CA VAL A 168 3.52 5.85 -18.14
C VAL A 168 2.29 6.74 -18.27
N ALA A 169 2.34 7.67 -19.23
CA ALA A 169 1.26 8.63 -19.46
C ALA A 169 0.02 8.00 -20.12
N SER A 170 0.23 7.07 -21.05
CA SER A 170 -0.85 6.43 -21.81
C SER A 170 -1.16 5.04 -21.27
N PRO A 171 -2.44 4.69 -21.00
CA PRO A 171 -2.82 3.32 -20.65
C PRO A 171 -2.47 2.31 -21.75
N ARG A 172 -2.40 2.74 -23.02
CA ARG A 172 -2.03 1.86 -24.14
C ARG A 172 -0.58 1.40 -24.10
N HIS A 173 0.26 2.03 -23.27
CA HIS A 173 1.67 1.67 -23.08
C HIS A 173 1.92 1.03 -21.71
N ALA A 174 0.86 0.78 -20.93
CA ALA A 174 0.95 0.23 -19.59
C ALA A 174 0.74 -1.30 -19.61
N ASP A 175 1.33 -1.96 -18.62
CA ASP A 175 1.13 -3.36 -18.26
C ASP A 175 0.10 -3.50 -17.13
N GLY A 176 -0.33 -2.38 -16.54
CA GLY A 176 -1.29 -2.37 -15.45
C GLY A 176 -1.70 -0.98 -15.00
N VAL A 177 -2.66 -0.92 -14.08
CA VAL A 177 -3.16 0.33 -13.49
C VAL A 177 -2.80 0.40 -12.01
N LEU A 178 -2.36 1.57 -11.57
CA LEU A 178 -2.24 1.91 -10.15
C LEU A 178 -3.37 2.88 -9.80
N VAL A 179 -4.27 2.49 -8.91
CA VAL A 179 -5.42 3.29 -8.51
C VAL A 179 -5.17 3.92 -7.15
N THR A 180 -5.36 5.23 -7.07
CA THR A 180 -5.33 6.02 -5.84
C THR A 180 -6.64 6.80 -5.69
N GLY A 181 -6.96 7.18 -4.45
CA GLY A 181 -8.21 7.90 -4.14
C GLY A 181 -9.42 6.98 -3.99
N PRO A 182 -10.57 7.51 -3.56
CA PRO A 182 -11.73 6.74 -3.16
C PRO A 182 -12.49 6.13 -4.33
N VAL A 183 -12.23 6.52 -5.57
CA VAL A 183 -13.06 6.19 -6.73
C VAL A 183 -14.43 6.85 -6.60
N THR A 184 -14.45 8.17 -6.79
CA THR A 184 -15.71 8.93 -6.81
C THR A 184 -16.61 8.47 -7.96
N LYS A 185 -17.92 8.69 -7.85
CA LYS A 185 -18.89 8.37 -8.92
C LYS A 185 -18.50 9.02 -10.25
N GLY A 186 -18.06 10.29 -10.21
CA GLY A 186 -17.60 11.00 -11.39
C GLY A 186 -16.35 10.40 -12.05
N MET A 187 -15.50 9.71 -11.29
CA MET A 187 -14.28 9.08 -11.80
C MET A 187 -14.46 7.63 -12.25
N GLU A 188 -15.62 7.03 -12.00
CA GLU A 188 -15.89 5.64 -12.35
C GLU A 188 -15.64 5.34 -13.83
N LEU A 189 -16.28 6.12 -14.71
CA LEU A 189 -16.19 5.93 -16.16
C LEU A 189 -14.74 6.10 -16.64
N ALA A 190 -14.02 7.08 -16.09
CA ALA A 190 -12.64 7.34 -16.45
C ALA A 190 -11.72 6.19 -16.04
N LEU A 191 -11.89 5.64 -14.84
CA LEU A 191 -11.13 4.49 -14.37
C LEU A 191 -11.42 3.24 -15.22
N ARG A 192 -12.70 2.96 -15.47
CA ARG A 192 -13.14 1.82 -16.30
C ARG A 192 -12.56 1.89 -17.71
N LYS A 193 -12.70 3.04 -18.39
CA LYS A 193 -12.11 3.24 -19.74
C LYS A 193 -10.60 3.12 -19.74
N THR A 194 -9.93 3.60 -18.69
CA THR A 194 -8.48 3.47 -18.57
C THR A 194 -8.09 2.00 -18.46
N TRP A 195 -8.77 1.24 -17.61
CA TRP A 195 -8.57 -0.19 -17.47
C TRP A 195 -8.78 -0.94 -18.79
N GLU A 196 -9.89 -0.66 -19.49
CA GLU A 196 -10.21 -1.26 -20.79
C GLU A 196 -9.17 -0.95 -21.86
N ALA A 197 -8.58 0.25 -21.84
CA ALA A 197 -7.55 0.67 -22.80
C ALA A 197 -6.17 0.03 -22.59
N ILE A 198 -5.94 -0.63 -21.45
CA ILE A 198 -4.70 -1.37 -21.18
C ILE A 198 -4.77 -2.73 -21.91
N PRO A 199 -3.78 -3.08 -22.77
CA PRO A 199 -3.72 -4.38 -23.44
C PRO A 199 -3.64 -5.54 -22.45
N ALA A 200 -4.20 -6.70 -22.81
CA ALA A 200 -3.98 -7.93 -22.05
C ALA A 200 -2.61 -8.55 -22.41
N PRO A 201 -1.93 -9.23 -21.46
CA PRO A 201 -2.27 -9.38 -20.03
C PRO A 201 -2.06 -8.07 -19.26
N LYS A 202 -2.78 -7.89 -18.15
CA LYS A 202 -2.70 -6.68 -17.33
C LYS A 202 -3.00 -6.96 -15.86
N ILE A 203 -2.49 -6.10 -14.99
CA ILE A 203 -2.71 -6.16 -13.53
C ILE A 203 -3.27 -4.85 -12.96
N ALA A 204 -3.96 -4.90 -11.82
CA ALA A 204 -4.38 -3.69 -11.11
C ALA A 204 -3.86 -3.64 -9.67
N ILE A 205 -3.49 -2.44 -9.21
CA ILE A 205 -2.95 -2.22 -7.86
C ILE A 205 -3.79 -1.14 -7.19
N ALA A 206 -4.29 -1.41 -5.98
CA ALA A 206 -4.96 -0.41 -5.15
C ALA A 206 -3.97 0.13 -4.11
N LEU A 207 -3.83 1.46 -4.04
CA LEU A 207 -2.88 2.13 -3.18
C LEU A 207 -3.60 3.10 -2.22
N GLY A 208 -3.47 2.81 -0.92
CA GLY A 208 -3.98 3.60 0.18
C GLY A 208 -5.42 3.28 0.58
N ALA A 209 -5.78 3.61 1.82
CA ALA A 209 -7.08 3.29 2.42
C ALA A 209 -8.27 3.78 1.58
N CYS A 210 -8.12 4.92 0.90
CA CYS A 210 -9.13 5.41 -0.03
C CYS A 210 -9.37 4.45 -1.20
N ALA A 211 -8.32 3.98 -1.88
CA ALA A 211 -8.48 3.05 -2.99
C ALA A 211 -8.90 1.65 -2.53
N LEU A 212 -8.57 1.27 -1.30
CA LEU A 212 -8.88 -0.05 -0.74
C LEU A 212 -10.33 -0.16 -0.24
N SER A 213 -10.93 0.93 0.24
CA SER A 213 -12.25 0.89 0.90
C SER A 213 -13.05 2.19 0.88
N GLY A 214 -12.46 3.30 0.41
CA GLY A 214 -13.03 4.65 0.48
C GLY A 214 -12.43 5.56 1.53
N GLY A 215 -11.68 4.98 2.48
CA GLY A 215 -11.04 5.75 3.56
C GLY A 215 -12.07 6.58 4.34
N PRO A 216 -11.81 7.88 4.60
CA PRO A 216 -12.74 8.75 5.33
C PRO A 216 -14.11 8.94 4.64
N PHE A 217 -14.23 8.63 3.35
CA PHE A 217 -15.45 8.82 2.56
C PHE A 217 -16.33 7.56 2.49
N THR A 218 -15.98 6.51 3.24
CA THR A 218 -16.74 5.26 3.28
C THR A 218 -18.19 5.53 3.70
N GLY A 219 -19.16 4.99 2.95
CA GLY A 219 -20.59 5.20 3.18
C GLY A 219 -21.19 6.44 2.51
N HIS A 220 -20.38 7.31 1.90
CA HIS A 220 -20.88 8.44 1.13
C HIS A 220 -21.48 7.97 -0.22
N PRO A 221 -22.61 8.52 -0.70
CA PRO A 221 -23.25 8.09 -1.95
C PRO A 221 -22.39 8.34 -3.20
N GLU A 222 -21.56 9.39 -3.18
CA GLU A 222 -20.65 9.76 -4.29
C GLU A 222 -19.36 8.93 -4.37
N HIS A 223 -19.29 7.81 -3.67
CA HIS A 223 -18.12 6.95 -3.56
C HIS A 223 -18.45 5.50 -3.97
N ASN A 224 -17.52 4.83 -4.68
CA ASN A 224 -17.72 3.47 -5.22
C ASN A 224 -17.13 2.33 -4.35
N GLN A 225 -17.02 2.49 -3.03
CA GLN A 225 -16.53 1.43 -2.12
C GLN A 225 -15.08 0.99 -2.38
N GLY A 226 -14.25 1.85 -2.97
CA GLY A 226 -12.87 1.55 -3.37
C GLY A 226 -12.74 1.09 -4.83
N ALA A 227 -11.53 0.69 -5.20
CA ALA A 227 -11.15 0.35 -6.58
C ALA A 227 -11.59 -1.04 -7.03
N ASP A 228 -11.73 -1.98 -6.08
CA ASP A 228 -12.09 -3.38 -6.37
C ASP A 228 -13.52 -3.53 -6.93
N SER A 229 -14.38 -2.54 -6.70
CA SER A 229 -15.72 -2.50 -7.32
C SER A 229 -15.68 -2.24 -8.84
N ILE A 230 -14.58 -1.68 -9.36
CA ILE A 230 -14.46 -1.25 -10.76
C ILE A 230 -13.44 -2.07 -11.52
N VAL A 231 -12.31 -2.42 -10.90
CA VAL A 231 -11.19 -3.15 -11.53
C VAL A 231 -10.72 -4.29 -10.63
N PRO A 232 -10.33 -5.46 -11.20
CA PRO A 232 -9.91 -6.61 -10.41
C PRO A 232 -8.51 -6.37 -9.82
N ILE A 233 -8.42 -6.17 -8.51
CA ILE A 233 -7.15 -5.82 -7.85
C ILE A 233 -6.28 -7.05 -7.62
N ASP A 234 -5.02 -6.95 -8.06
CA ASP A 234 -3.95 -7.92 -7.87
C ASP A 234 -3.09 -7.65 -6.64
N LEU A 235 -2.98 -6.39 -6.23
CA LEU A 235 -2.14 -6.01 -5.10
C LEU A 235 -2.80 -4.88 -4.33
N TYR A 236 -2.97 -5.10 -3.02
CA TYR A 236 -3.48 -4.11 -2.08
C TYR A 236 -2.33 -3.58 -1.25
N ILE A 237 -2.16 -2.27 -1.22
CA ILE A 237 -1.13 -1.59 -0.41
C ILE A 237 -1.83 -0.63 0.56
N PRO A 238 -2.04 -1.02 1.83
CA PRO A 238 -2.75 -0.20 2.82
C PRO A 238 -1.89 0.97 3.31
N GLY A 239 -2.54 2.02 3.83
CA GLY A 239 -1.90 3.23 4.38
C GLY A 239 -2.66 4.53 4.05
N CYS A 240 -2.37 5.63 4.74
CA CYS A 240 -3.04 6.92 4.51
C CYS A 240 -2.13 8.15 4.70
N PRO A 241 -1.23 8.44 3.73
CA PRO A 241 -0.84 7.57 2.62
C PRO A 241 0.11 6.44 3.07
N PRO A 242 0.26 5.36 2.29
CA PRO A 242 1.30 4.36 2.53
C PRO A 242 2.69 4.98 2.35
N HIS A 243 3.63 4.73 3.26
CA HIS A 243 4.99 5.23 3.11
C HIS A 243 5.66 4.68 1.85
N PRO A 244 6.53 5.44 1.16
CA PRO A 244 7.16 4.98 -0.08
C PRO A 244 7.86 3.62 0.05
N LEU A 245 8.42 3.31 1.22
CA LEU A 245 9.01 2.00 1.51
C LEU A 245 7.99 0.85 1.47
N THR A 246 6.79 1.05 2.01
CA THR A 246 5.69 0.07 1.95
C THR A 246 5.26 -0.15 0.49
N ILE A 247 5.20 0.91 -0.30
CA ILE A 247 4.85 0.84 -1.72
C ILE A 247 5.92 0.05 -2.49
N LEU A 248 7.19 0.38 -2.26
CA LEU A 248 8.32 -0.30 -2.88
C LEU A 248 8.37 -1.78 -2.50
N ASP A 249 8.25 -2.12 -1.21
CA ASP A 249 8.18 -3.50 -0.73
C ASP A 249 7.06 -4.27 -1.44
N GLY A 250 5.86 -3.68 -1.56
CA GLY A 250 4.75 -4.28 -2.28
C GLY A 250 5.05 -4.59 -3.74
N TYR A 251 5.67 -3.65 -4.47
CA TYR A 251 6.10 -3.90 -5.85
C TYR A 251 7.17 -4.99 -5.95
N LEU A 252 8.16 -4.97 -5.05
CA LEU A 252 9.23 -5.95 -5.08
C LEU A 252 8.75 -7.35 -4.68
N ARG A 253 7.78 -7.47 -3.77
CA ARG A 253 7.08 -8.75 -3.47
C ARG A 253 6.39 -9.28 -4.71
N LEU A 254 5.55 -8.45 -5.32
CA LEU A 254 4.79 -8.77 -6.51
C LEU A 254 5.69 -9.29 -7.65
N LEU A 255 6.86 -8.67 -7.85
CA LEU A 255 7.82 -9.02 -8.89
C LEU A 255 8.85 -10.08 -8.46
N ASN A 256 8.82 -10.55 -7.21
CA ASN A 256 9.82 -11.44 -6.60
C ASN A 256 11.25 -10.90 -6.75
N ARG A 257 11.42 -9.65 -6.34
CA ARG A 257 12.68 -8.90 -6.34
C ARG A 257 13.24 -8.64 -4.95
N LEU A 258 12.53 -9.08 -3.90
CA LEU A 258 13.11 -9.20 -2.57
C LEU A 258 14.14 -10.35 -2.57
N GLY A 259 15.34 -10.09 -2.05
CA GLY A 259 16.37 -11.11 -1.91
C GLY A 259 15.94 -12.27 -1.01
N LYS A 260 16.67 -13.39 -1.04
CA LYS A 260 16.35 -14.59 -0.22
C LYS A 260 16.26 -14.32 1.29
N ASN A 261 16.89 -13.24 1.77
CA ASN A 261 16.95 -12.87 3.18
C ASN A 261 15.76 -11.99 3.66
N ASN A 262 14.88 -11.55 2.76
CA ASN A 262 13.77 -10.62 3.06
C ASN A 262 12.38 -11.22 2.80
N LYS A 263 12.30 -12.56 2.77
CA LYS A 263 11.01 -13.27 2.65
C LYS A 263 10.20 -13.11 3.91
#